data_AF-A0A6L4Z5F0-F1
#
_entry.id   AF-A0A6L4Z5F0-F1
#
_cell.length_a   1.000
_cell.length_b   1.000
_cell.length_c   1.000
_cell.angle_alpha   90.00
_cell.angle_beta   90.00
_cell.angle_gamma   90.00
#
_symmetry.space_group_name_H-M   'P 1'
#
loop_
_entity.id
_entity.type
_entity.pdbx_description
1 polymer ?
#
loop_
_entity_poly.entity_id
_entity_poly.type
_entity_poly.pdbx_seq_one_letter_code
_entity_poly.pdbx_strand_id
1 'polypeptide(L)'
;MKKYYYLVVTPESLIASHLNPFDFGNYLSVGTRKQIHGQNIFFELDHEKLTDLPVKHIDKELVPYPNGEPKRSVFFSIYRCLEKTPLSALKNLYLSTDDGKVLELKSSDYEETELDDVHLYQQFNPISTRVASKLSPDKFIRFITDTSKPVSAPKVMFVELLLNELAADPNAPLHNLPYPNPDHLRECLIKLNEIQEKSTKTVLRYMQGDLKYRTIKTGFFIGEKDRFLYYQFPTINELEGKYYTWWRSALTQHF
;
A
#
# COMPACT_ATOMS: atom_id res chain seq x y z
N MET A 1 9.26 24.42 -14.18
CA MET A 1 8.11 23.64 -13.67
C MET A 1 8.47 23.09 -12.30
N LYS A 2 7.51 22.91 -11.39
CA LYS A 2 7.77 22.32 -10.07
C LYS A 2 8.11 20.83 -10.23
N LYS A 3 9.12 20.36 -9.48
CA LYS A 3 9.50 18.94 -9.42
C LYS A 3 8.77 18.26 -8.26
N TYR A 4 8.28 17.07 -8.52
CA TYR A 4 7.70 16.16 -7.54
C TYR A 4 8.45 14.84 -7.57
N TYR A 5 8.46 14.16 -6.44
CA TYR A 5 9.17 12.90 -6.23
C TYR A 5 8.20 11.90 -5.63
N TYR A 6 8.22 10.68 -6.13
CA TYR A 6 7.25 9.65 -5.75
C TYR A 6 7.94 8.33 -5.45
N LEU A 7 7.48 7.66 -4.40
CA LEU A 7 7.70 6.23 -4.17
C LEU A 7 6.45 5.50 -4.65
N VAL A 8 6.54 4.82 -5.78
CA VAL A 8 5.48 3.90 -6.25
C VAL A 8 5.71 2.55 -5.60
N VAL A 9 4.65 1.97 -5.06
CA VAL A 9 4.67 0.72 -4.27
C VAL A 9 4.57 -0.51 -5.17
N THR A 10 3.80 -0.42 -6.26
CA THR A 10 3.58 -1.53 -7.20
C THR A 10 3.49 -1.02 -8.64
N PRO A 11 4.44 -1.37 -9.54
CA PRO A 11 5.75 -1.95 -9.22
C PRO A 11 6.62 -0.95 -8.44
N GLU A 12 7.46 -1.46 -7.53
CA GLU A 12 8.29 -0.64 -6.66
C GLU A 12 9.25 0.25 -7.46
N SER A 13 9.17 1.57 -7.30
CA SER A 13 10.06 2.51 -7.98
C SER A 13 10.13 3.89 -7.33
N LEU A 14 11.25 4.60 -7.56
CA LEU A 14 11.40 6.02 -7.27
C LEU A 14 11.39 6.82 -8.58
N ILE A 15 10.46 7.78 -8.65
CA ILE A 15 10.16 8.53 -9.87
C ILE A 15 10.15 10.03 -9.57
N ALA A 16 10.80 10.82 -10.41
CA ALA A 16 10.65 12.27 -10.45
C ALA A 16 9.68 12.66 -11.57
N SER A 17 8.87 13.70 -11.36
CA SER A 17 7.85 14.16 -12.30
C SER A 17 7.63 15.67 -12.23
N HIS A 18 7.10 16.26 -13.30
CA HIS A 18 6.50 17.58 -13.27
C HIS A 18 4.99 17.56 -12.94
N LEU A 19 4.37 16.38 -12.89
CA LEU A 19 2.96 16.23 -12.54
C LEU A 19 2.80 16.27 -11.01
N ASN A 20 1.78 16.99 -10.54
CA ASN A 20 1.35 16.94 -9.14
C ASN A 20 0.75 15.55 -8.82
N PRO A 21 0.50 15.20 -7.54
CA PRO A 21 0.11 13.85 -7.18
C PRO A 21 -1.16 13.33 -7.86
N PHE A 22 -2.18 14.18 -8.05
CA PHE A 22 -3.43 13.78 -8.70
C PHE A 22 -3.23 13.51 -10.21
N ASP A 23 -2.51 14.39 -10.90
CA ASP A 23 -2.18 14.20 -12.32
C ASP A 23 -1.23 13.02 -12.53
N PHE A 24 -0.29 12.82 -11.60
CA PHE A 24 0.65 11.71 -11.64
C PHE A 24 -0.05 10.37 -11.44
N GLY A 25 -0.93 10.25 -10.43
CA GLY A 25 -1.70 9.03 -10.18
C GLY A 25 -2.63 8.70 -11.35
N ASN A 26 -3.27 9.71 -11.96
CA ASN A 26 -4.04 9.51 -13.17
C ASN A 26 -3.17 8.97 -14.31
N TYR A 27 -2.05 9.66 -14.60
CA TYR A 27 -1.11 9.25 -15.64
C TYR A 27 -0.56 7.83 -15.42
N LEU A 28 -0.24 7.47 -14.18
CA LEU A 28 0.33 6.17 -13.85
C LEU A 28 -0.68 5.03 -14.08
N SER A 29 -1.96 5.30 -13.85
CA SER A 29 -3.03 4.32 -14.06
C SER A 29 -3.45 4.14 -15.52
N VAL A 30 -3.58 5.23 -16.29
CA VAL A 30 -4.13 5.17 -17.65
C VAL A 30 -3.12 5.46 -18.77
N GLY A 31 -1.95 5.98 -18.44
CA GLY A 31 -0.97 6.44 -19.42
C GLY A 31 -1.49 7.62 -20.27
N THR A 32 -0.69 8.06 -21.23
CA THR A 32 -1.04 9.24 -22.06
C THR A 32 -2.20 8.97 -23.02
N ARG A 33 -2.35 7.73 -23.48
CA ARG A 33 -3.35 7.33 -24.47
C ARG A 33 -4.53 6.56 -23.90
N LYS A 34 -4.60 6.34 -22.58
CA LYS A 34 -5.63 5.50 -21.93
C LYS A 34 -5.70 4.08 -22.52
N GLN A 35 -4.53 3.53 -22.82
CA GLN A 35 -4.36 2.19 -23.42
C GLN A 35 -3.83 1.17 -22.41
N ILE A 36 -3.43 1.65 -21.23
CA ILE A 36 -3.05 0.82 -20.08
C ILE A 36 -4.07 1.10 -18.98
N HIS A 37 -4.32 0.12 -18.13
CA HIS A 37 -5.19 0.24 -16.96
C HIS A 37 -4.52 -0.48 -15.80
N GLY A 38 -4.46 0.17 -14.64
CA GLY A 38 -3.87 -0.42 -13.45
C GLY A 38 -4.07 0.41 -12.20
N GLN A 39 -4.39 -0.26 -11.10
CA GLN A 39 -4.37 0.35 -9.78
C GLN A 39 -2.93 0.75 -9.43
N ASN A 40 -2.74 1.90 -8.79
CA ASN A 40 -1.45 2.26 -8.22
C ASN A 40 -1.58 2.78 -6.78
N ILE A 41 -0.55 2.48 -6.00
CA ILE A 41 -0.37 2.96 -4.63
C ILE A 41 0.99 3.66 -4.61
N PHE A 42 1.03 4.92 -4.19
CA PHE A 42 2.29 5.69 -4.18
C PHE A 42 2.29 6.79 -3.14
N PHE A 43 3.48 7.19 -2.68
CA PHE A 43 3.68 8.33 -1.79
C PHE A 43 4.23 9.52 -2.56
N GLU A 44 3.80 10.73 -2.21
CA GLU A 44 4.61 11.93 -2.47
C GLU A 44 5.79 11.95 -1.49
N LEU A 45 6.97 12.33 -1.97
CA LEU A 45 8.19 12.40 -1.19
C LEU A 45 8.65 13.85 -0.97
N ASP A 46 9.13 14.10 0.25
CA ASP A 46 9.97 15.25 0.56
C ASP A 46 11.42 14.92 0.14
N HIS A 47 11.85 15.54 -0.95
CA HIS A 47 13.16 15.26 -1.54
C HIS A 47 14.33 15.75 -0.69
N GLU A 48 14.11 16.71 0.22
CA GLU A 48 15.17 17.24 1.09
C GLU A 48 15.57 16.21 2.16
N LYS A 49 14.70 15.25 2.43
CA LYS A 49 14.93 14.17 3.39
C LYS A 49 15.42 12.87 2.76
N LEU A 50 15.64 12.85 1.44
CA LEU A 50 16.21 11.70 0.74
C LEU A 50 17.74 11.76 0.80
N THR A 51 18.39 10.64 1.16
CA THR A 51 19.84 10.60 1.35
C THR A 51 20.63 10.55 0.03
N ASP A 52 20.15 9.80 -0.96
CA ASP A 52 20.91 9.43 -2.17
C ASP A 52 20.21 9.86 -3.48
N LEU A 53 19.77 11.11 -3.56
CA LEU A 53 19.06 11.61 -4.75
C LEU A 53 20.05 11.87 -5.92
N PRO A 54 19.88 11.25 -7.11
CA PRO A 54 20.79 11.46 -8.23
C PRO A 54 20.45 12.74 -9.01
N VAL A 55 20.68 13.90 -8.38
CA VAL A 55 20.28 15.22 -8.89
C VAL A 55 20.73 15.48 -10.33
N LYS A 56 21.98 15.14 -10.68
CA LYS A 56 22.52 15.32 -12.04
C LYS A 56 21.71 14.57 -13.11
N HIS A 57 21.26 13.35 -12.80
CA HIS A 57 20.42 12.54 -13.70
C HIS A 57 19.03 13.16 -13.83
N ILE A 58 18.42 13.52 -12.70
CA ILE A 58 17.09 14.11 -12.68
C ILE A 58 17.06 15.45 -13.42
N ASP A 59 18.03 16.33 -13.19
CA ASP A 59 18.07 17.64 -13.85
C ASP A 59 18.27 17.54 -15.35
N LYS A 60 19.00 16.53 -15.81
CA LYS A 60 19.20 16.25 -17.24
C LYS A 60 17.93 15.69 -17.89
N GLU A 61 17.26 14.74 -17.25
CA GLU A 61 16.19 13.96 -17.86
C GLU A 61 14.78 14.53 -17.61
N LEU A 62 14.59 15.25 -16.49
CA LEU A 62 13.34 15.89 -16.11
C LEU A 62 13.22 17.27 -16.76
N VAL A 63 13.25 17.29 -18.09
CA VAL A 63 13.04 18.47 -18.91
C VAL A 63 11.68 18.39 -19.63
N PRO A 64 10.91 19.49 -19.73
CA PRO A 64 9.67 19.51 -20.50
C PRO A 64 9.88 19.00 -21.93
N TYR A 65 8.84 18.43 -22.52
CA TYR A 65 8.87 18.02 -23.92
C TYR A 65 9.02 19.24 -24.85
N PRO A 66 9.47 19.07 -26.11
CA PRO A 66 9.66 20.20 -27.05
C PRO A 66 8.41 21.05 -27.28
N ASN A 67 7.22 20.47 -27.10
CA ASN A 67 5.93 21.16 -27.19
C ASN A 67 5.54 21.91 -25.89
N GLY A 68 6.42 21.96 -24.90
CA GLY A 68 6.19 22.60 -23.61
C GLY A 68 5.44 21.75 -22.58
N GLU A 69 5.01 20.53 -22.94
CA GLU A 69 4.30 19.65 -22.00
C GLU A 69 5.20 19.20 -20.83
N PRO A 70 4.63 19.02 -19.63
CA PRO A 70 5.38 18.49 -18.50
C PRO A 70 5.91 17.09 -18.77
N LYS A 71 7.19 16.86 -18.47
CA LYS A 71 7.77 15.52 -18.34
C LYS A 71 7.02 14.74 -17.25
N ARG A 72 6.45 13.60 -17.63
CA ARG A 72 5.51 12.85 -16.79
C ARG A 72 6.19 11.91 -15.79
N SER A 73 7.34 11.35 -16.17
CA SER A 73 8.09 10.42 -15.30
C SER A 73 9.56 10.34 -15.72
N VAL A 74 10.43 10.31 -14.72
CA VAL A 74 11.86 9.98 -14.81
C VAL A 74 12.16 9.04 -13.66
N PHE A 75 12.44 7.77 -13.98
CA PHE A 75 12.85 6.80 -12.99
C PHE A 75 14.27 7.09 -12.54
N PHE A 76 14.51 6.97 -11.24
CA PHE A 76 15.85 7.05 -10.67
C PHE A 76 16.15 5.92 -9.67
N SER A 77 15.18 5.06 -9.38
CA SER A 77 15.41 3.76 -8.74
C SER A 77 14.26 2.79 -9.01
N ILE A 78 14.57 1.49 -9.02
CA ILE A 78 13.58 0.39 -9.12
C ILE A 78 13.90 -0.77 -8.17
N TYR A 79 14.84 -0.57 -7.24
CA TYR A 79 15.36 -1.66 -6.40
C TYR A 79 15.55 -1.21 -4.96
N ARG A 80 14.82 -1.86 -4.05
CA ARG A 80 14.82 -1.59 -2.60
C ARG A 80 14.47 -0.12 -2.33
N CYS A 81 13.48 0.40 -3.06
CA CYS A 81 13.11 1.81 -3.01
C CYS A 81 12.51 2.17 -1.65
N LEU A 82 11.56 1.36 -1.17
CA LEU A 82 10.96 1.50 0.16
C LEU A 82 12.05 1.51 1.22
N GLU A 83 12.93 0.51 1.19
CA GLU A 83 13.98 0.36 2.18
C GLU A 83 14.87 1.62 2.27
N LYS A 84 15.28 2.17 1.12
CA LYS A 84 16.14 3.35 1.03
C LYS A 84 15.43 4.67 1.34
N THR A 85 14.09 4.68 1.36
CA THR A 85 13.30 5.90 1.60
C THR A 85 13.10 6.08 3.10
N PRO A 86 13.61 7.15 3.73
CA PRO A 86 13.37 7.40 5.15
C PRO A 86 11.88 7.62 5.43
N LEU A 87 11.36 7.14 6.56
CA LEU A 87 9.96 7.37 6.92
C LEU A 87 9.62 8.86 6.95
N SER A 88 10.53 9.70 7.42
CA SER A 88 10.36 11.16 7.48
C SER A 88 10.21 11.83 6.11
N ALA A 89 10.64 11.18 5.02
CA ALA A 89 10.51 11.67 3.66
C ALA A 89 9.14 11.37 3.05
N LEU A 90 8.36 10.46 3.65
CA LEU A 90 7.02 10.12 3.17
C LEU A 90 6.05 11.23 3.56
N LYS A 91 5.36 11.79 2.55
CA LYS A 91 4.27 12.77 2.74
C LYS A 91 2.94 12.03 2.68
N ASN A 92 1.99 12.47 1.86
CA ASN A 92 0.70 11.81 1.73
C ASN A 92 0.81 10.54 0.88
N LEU A 93 -0.05 9.58 1.17
CA LEU A 93 -0.25 8.37 0.37
C LEU A 93 -1.39 8.60 -0.63
N TYR A 94 -1.24 8.08 -1.83
CA TYR A 94 -2.22 8.21 -2.90
C TYR A 94 -2.60 6.85 -3.44
N LEU A 95 -3.91 6.67 -3.62
CA LEU A 95 -4.53 5.46 -4.16
C LEU A 95 -5.20 5.81 -5.48
N SER A 96 -4.70 5.28 -6.60
CA SER A 96 -5.36 5.43 -7.88
C SER A 96 -6.09 4.16 -8.29
N THR A 97 -7.30 4.33 -8.81
CA THR A 97 -8.07 3.27 -9.47
C THR A 97 -7.53 2.99 -10.87
N ASP A 98 -7.90 1.87 -11.47
CA ASP A 98 -7.48 1.45 -12.81
C ASP A 98 -7.90 2.40 -13.94
N ASP A 99 -8.96 3.19 -13.73
CA ASP A 99 -9.40 4.29 -14.62
C ASP A 99 -8.81 5.67 -14.26
N GLY A 100 -7.95 5.74 -13.24
CA GLY A 100 -7.16 6.92 -12.88
C GLY A 100 -7.85 7.94 -11.98
N LYS A 101 -8.87 7.56 -11.20
CA LYS A 101 -9.33 8.38 -10.07
C LYS A 101 -8.33 8.26 -8.93
N VAL A 102 -7.95 9.39 -8.32
CA VAL A 102 -6.93 9.42 -7.27
C VAL A 102 -7.55 9.88 -5.94
N LEU A 103 -7.29 9.13 -4.88
CA LEU A 103 -7.64 9.44 -3.50
C LEU A 103 -6.37 9.75 -2.72
N GLU A 104 -6.39 10.85 -1.97
CA GLU A 104 -5.30 11.24 -1.06
C GLU A 104 -5.62 10.78 0.37
N LEU A 105 -4.65 10.12 1.00
CA LEU A 105 -4.65 9.76 2.41
C LEU A 105 -3.53 10.52 3.11
N LYS A 106 -3.88 11.21 4.20
CA LYS A 106 -2.92 11.90 5.06
C LYS A 106 -2.47 10.94 6.17
N SER A 107 -1.23 11.11 6.63
CA SER A 107 -0.80 10.37 7.80
C SER A 107 -1.56 10.85 9.04
N SER A 108 -1.89 9.92 9.92
CA SER A 108 -2.57 10.15 11.19
C SER A 108 -2.02 9.23 12.26
N ASP A 109 -2.34 9.53 13.51
CA ASP A 109 -2.07 8.63 14.62
C ASP A 109 -2.92 7.36 14.50
N TYR A 110 -2.35 6.22 14.88
CA TYR A 110 -3.05 4.95 14.93
C TYR A 110 -3.45 4.67 16.37
N GLU A 111 -4.74 4.41 16.58
CA GLU A 111 -5.28 3.89 17.82
C GLU A 111 -5.92 2.54 17.54
N GLU A 112 -5.50 1.52 18.26
CA GLU A 112 -6.11 0.20 18.17
C GLU A 112 -7.47 0.23 18.89
N THR A 113 -8.55 0.29 18.11
CA THR A 113 -9.92 0.43 18.63
C THR A 113 -10.62 -0.91 18.85
N GLU A 114 -10.13 -1.98 18.24
CA GLU A 114 -10.73 -3.33 18.31
C GLU A 114 -9.69 -4.34 18.78
N LEU A 115 -10.08 -5.16 19.75
CA LEU A 115 -9.30 -6.31 20.21
C LEU A 115 -9.66 -7.51 19.34
N ASP A 116 -9.21 -7.50 18.09
CA ASP A 116 -9.30 -8.69 17.24
C ASP A 116 -8.29 -9.74 17.71
N ASP A 117 -8.72 -10.99 17.78
CA ASP A 117 -7.82 -12.11 18.07
C ASP A 117 -6.84 -12.36 16.90
N VAL A 118 -7.29 -12.05 15.67
CA VAL A 118 -6.53 -12.26 14.43
C VAL A 118 -6.78 -11.14 13.42
N HIS A 119 -5.69 -10.61 12.87
CA HIS A 119 -5.65 -9.65 11.79
C HIS A 119 -5.26 -10.31 10.46
N LEU A 120 -5.65 -9.69 9.34
CA LEU A 120 -5.23 -10.11 8.00
C LEU A 120 -4.47 -8.98 7.30
N TYR A 121 -3.18 -9.18 7.04
CA TYR A 121 -2.33 -8.19 6.39
C TYR A 121 -2.01 -8.57 4.96
N GLN A 122 -2.26 -7.65 4.02
CA GLN A 122 -1.71 -7.73 2.67
C GLN A 122 -0.44 -6.87 2.62
N GLN A 123 0.72 -7.50 2.49
CA GLN A 123 2.00 -6.82 2.32
C GLN A 123 2.19 -6.41 0.85
N PHE A 124 2.97 -5.36 0.61
CA PHE A 124 3.31 -4.88 -0.74
C PHE A 124 4.82 -4.89 -1.00
N ASN A 125 5.60 -4.26 -0.12
CA ASN A 125 7.06 -4.21 -0.21
C ASN A 125 7.67 -4.58 1.16
N PRO A 126 8.80 -5.29 1.19
CA PRO A 126 9.52 -5.85 0.04
C PRO A 126 8.92 -7.15 -0.51
N ILE A 127 7.89 -7.69 0.17
CA ILE A 127 7.21 -8.93 -0.21
C ILE A 127 5.71 -8.69 -0.34
N SER A 128 5.06 -9.43 -1.25
CA SER A 128 3.63 -9.29 -1.53
C SER A 128 2.74 -10.37 -0.90
N THR A 129 3.22 -11.02 0.16
CA THR A 129 2.47 -12.09 0.84
C THR A 129 1.28 -11.54 1.62
N ARG A 130 0.22 -12.35 1.72
CA ARG A 130 -0.87 -12.12 2.67
C ARG A 130 -0.69 -12.98 3.90
N VAL A 131 -0.83 -12.41 5.09
CA VAL A 131 -0.52 -13.05 6.37
C VAL A 131 -1.68 -12.86 7.34
N ALA A 132 -2.16 -13.94 7.94
CA ALA A 132 -2.97 -13.89 9.15
C ALA A 132 -2.06 -13.77 10.38
N SER A 133 -2.38 -12.91 11.33
CA SER A 133 -1.52 -12.64 12.48
C SER A 133 -2.28 -12.34 13.75
N LYS A 134 -1.80 -12.85 14.89
CA LYS A 134 -2.24 -12.45 16.25
C LYS A 134 -1.60 -11.14 16.74
N LEU A 135 -0.77 -10.51 15.90
CA LEU A 135 -0.05 -9.31 16.26
C LEU A 135 -0.80 -8.11 15.68
N SER A 136 -1.10 -7.14 16.54
CA SER A 136 -1.54 -5.80 16.15
C SER A 136 -0.54 -5.17 15.17
N PRO A 137 -0.95 -4.16 14.36
CA PRO A 137 -0.09 -3.61 13.32
C PRO A 137 1.29 -3.15 13.82
N ASP A 138 1.37 -2.49 14.98
CA ASP A 138 2.63 -2.04 15.60
C ASP A 138 3.53 -3.23 16.02
N LYS A 139 2.94 -4.28 16.61
CA LYS A 139 3.66 -5.50 17.00
C LYS A 139 4.11 -6.30 15.78
N PHE A 140 3.30 -6.34 14.72
CA PHE A 140 3.63 -7.00 13.47
C PHE A 140 4.81 -6.31 12.78
N ILE A 141 4.83 -4.96 12.74
CA ILE A 141 5.96 -4.18 12.23
C ILE A 141 7.23 -4.52 13.01
N ARG A 142 7.21 -4.44 14.34
CA ARG A 142 8.36 -4.78 15.19
C ARG A 142 8.83 -6.22 14.95
N PHE A 143 7.90 -7.15 14.80
CA PHE A 143 8.21 -8.56 14.57
C PHE A 143 8.90 -8.80 13.22
N ILE A 144 8.33 -8.29 12.12
CA ILE A 144 8.83 -8.57 10.76
C ILE A 144 10.05 -7.72 10.41
N THR A 145 10.27 -6.61 11.12
CA THR A 145 11.42 -5.72 10.92
C THR A 145 12.56 -5.90 11.90
N ASP A 146 12.49 -6.93 12.74
CA ASP A 146 13.59 -7.35 13.60
C ASP A 146 14.69 -8.04 12.77
N THR A 147 15.66 -7.26 12.31
CA THR A 147 16.77 -7.75 11.48
C THR A 147 17.76 -8.65 12.22
N SER A 148 17.59 -8.87 13.53
CA SER A 148 18.35 -9.91 14.24
C SER A 148 17.83 -11.33 13.92
N LYS A 149 16.59 -11.42 13.42
CA LYS A 149 15.96 -12.69 13.01
C LYS A 149 16.27 -13.01 11.55
N PRO A 150 16.37 -14.30 11.19
CA PRO A 150 16.71 -14.74 9.84
C PRO A 150 15.62 -14.43 8.80
N VAL A 151 14.36 -14.36 9.21
CA VAL A 151 13.22 -14.02 8.35
C VAL A 151 12.73 -12.64 8.74
N SER A 152 13.28 -11.61 8.10
CA SER A 152 13.03 -10.21 8.41
C SER A 152 13.22 -9.32 7.18
N ALA A 153 12.68 -8.10 7.25
CA ALA A 153 12.90 -7.04 6.29
C ALA A 153 13.15 -5.73 7.04
N PRO A 154 14.11 -4.88 6.64
CA PRO A 154 14.40 -3.64 7.38
C PRO A 154 13.22 -2.66 7.46
N LYS A 155 12.32 -2.71 6.47
CA LYS A 155 11.10 -1.90 6.39
C LYS A 155 10.02 -2.72 5.72
N VAL A 156 8.76 -2.50 6.11
CA VAL A 156 7.60 -3.17 5.52
C VAL A 156 6.51 -2.15 5.21
N MET A 157 5.76 -2.39 4.14
CA MET A 157 4.48 -1.73 3.88
C MET A 157 3.38 -2.77 3.70
N PHE A 158 2.26 -2.56 4.38
CA PHE A 158 1.09 -3.41 4.28
C PHE A 158 -0.21 -2.63 4.53
N VAL A 159 -1.33 -3.29 4.26
CA VAL A 159 -2.67 -2.81 4.59
C VAL A 159 -3.39 -3.87 5.41
N GLU A 160 -4.20 -3.45 6.37
CA GLU A 160 -5.06 -4.34 7.13
C GLU A 160 -6.38 -4.59 6.40
N LEU A 161 -6.76 -5.86 6.33
CA LEU A 161 -7.94 -6.32 5.62
C LEU A 161 -9.00 -6.87 6.57
N LEU A 162 -10.26 -6.74 6.18
CA LEU A 162 -11.42 -7.23 6.92
C LEU A 162 -11.42 -8.76 7.03
N LEU A 163 -11.50 -9.30 8.23
CA LEU A 163 -11.90 -10.70 8.45
C LEU A 163 -13.37 -10.82 8.85
N ASN A 164 -13.98 -9.75 9.36
CA ASN A 164 -15.32 -9.78 9.97
C ASN A 164 -15.37 -10.90 11.03
N GLU A 165 -16.45 -11.68 11.07
CA GLU A 165 -16.64 -12.79 12.01
C GLU A 165 -15.54 -13.86 11.94
N LEU A 166 -14.83 -13.99 10.82
CA LEU A 166 -13.70 -14.93 10.67
C LEU A 166 -12.52 -14.61 11.60
N ALA A 167 -12.41 -13.38 12.11
CA ALA A 167 -11.37 -13.01 13.06
C ALA A 167 -11.50 -13.82 14.37
N ALA A 168 -12.73 -14.12 14.79
CA ALA A 168 -13.04 -14.83 16.02
C ALA A 168 -13.43 -16.30 15.78
N ASP A 169 -14.16 -16.60 14.69
CA ASP A 169 -14.56 -17.97 14.32
C ASP A 169 -14.16 -18.32 12.88
N PRO A 170 -13.12 -19.14 12.68
CA PRO A 170 -12.72 -19.60 11.36
C PRO A 170 -13.83 -20.33 10.57
N ASN A 171 -14.87 -20.84 11.22
CA ASN A 171 -16.00 -21.51 10.56
C ASN A 171 -17.10 -20.54 10.11
N ALA A 172 -17.01 -19.26 10.47
CA ALA A 172 -17.99 -18.26 10.11
C ALA A 172 -18.17 -18.13 8.57
N PRO A 173 -19.31 -17.63 8.10
CA PRO A 173 -19.51 -17.36 6.69
C PRO A 173 -18.57 -16.25 6.17
N LEU A 174 -18.01 -16.44 4.98
CA LEU A 174 -17.16 -15.44 4.32
C LEU A 174 -17.97 -14.22 3.82
N HIS A 175 -19.29 -14.38 3.67
CA HIS A 175 -20.19 -13.41 3.06
C HIS A 175 -19.66 -12.88 1.71
N ASN A 176 -19.39 -11.58 1.62
CA ASN A 176 -18.99 -10.88 0.39
C ASN A 176 -17.48 -10.60 0.31
N LEU A 177 -16.68 -11.15 1.24
CA LEU A 177 -15.23 -10.98 1.24
C LEU A 177 -14.64 -11.72 0.02
N PRO A 178 -13.96 -11.03 -0.89
CA PRO A 178 -13.49 -11.57 -2.17
C PRO A 178 -12.16 -12.33 -2.03
N TYR A 179 -11.97 -13.09 -0.95
CA TYR A 179 -10.71 -13.79 -0.71
C TYR A 179 -10.63 -15.08 -1.54
N PRO A 180 -9.53 -15.28 -2.29
CA PRO A 180 -9.33 -16.51 -3.04
C PRO A 180 -9.09 -17.67 -2.08
N ASN A 181 -9.55 -18.86 -2.48
CA ASN A 181 -9.37 -20.10 -1.72
C ASN A 181 -9.77 -19.97 -0.23
N PRO A 182 -11.07 -19.76 0.05
CA PRO A 182 -11.55 -19.50 1.40
C PRO A 182 -11.29 -20.66 2.37
N ASP A 183 -11.31 -21.91 1.90
CA ASP A 183 -11.00 -23.06 2.74
C ASP A 183 -9.55 -23.01 3.24
N HIS A 184 -8.61 -22.61 2.40
CA HIS A 184 -7.23 -22.41 2.84
C HIS A 184 -7.06 -21.26 3.83
N LEU A 185 -7.82 -20.17 3.67
CA LEU A 185 -7.86 -19.09 4.67
C LEU A 185 -8.32 -19.63 6.02
N ARG A 186 -9.43 -20.39 6.05
CA ARG A 186 -9.94 -21.02 7.28
C ARG A 186 -8.94 -21.95 7.92
N GLU A 187 -8.30 -22.83 7.15
CA GLU A 187 -7.24 -23.70 7.66
C GLU A 187 -6.08 -22.92 8.28
N CYS A 188 -5.73 -21.77 7.69
CA CYS A 188 -4.69 -20.91 8.22
C CYS A 188 -5.10 -20.30 9.57
N LEU A 189 -6.34 -19.84 9.68
CA LEU A 189 -6.90 -19.28 10.93
C LEU A 189 -7.00 -20.35 12.03
N ILE A 190 -7.52 -21.54 11.71
CA ILE A 190 -7.60 -22.68 12.65
C ILE A 190 -6.21 -23.02 13.19
N LYS A 191 -5.23 -23.25 12.29
CA LYS A 191 -3.85 -23.57 12.70
C LYS A 191 -3.17 -22.45 13.48
N LEU A 192 -3.55 -21.20 13.22
CA LEU A 192 -3.04 -20.06 13.98
C LEU A 192 -3.61 -20.07 15.40
N ASN A 193 -4.89 -20.40 15.57
CA ASN A 193 -5.56 -20.46 16.87
C ASN A 193 -5.09 -21.67 17.70
N GLU A 194 -4.88 -22.83 17.08
CA GLU A 194 -4.45 -24.07 17.76
C GLU A 194 -3.01 -24.00 18.31
N ILE A 195 -2.09 -23.32 17.62
CA ILE A 195 -0.67 -23.29 17.97
C ILE A 195 -0.37 -21.98 18.71
N GLN A 196 -0.17 -22.06 20.03
CA GLN A 196 0.03 -20.89 20.89
C GLN A 196 1.29 -20.10 20.52
N GLU A 197 2.40 -20.79 20.23
CA GLU A 197 3.68 -20.16 19.88
C GLU A 197 3.66 -19.49 18.49
N LYS A 198 2.62 -19.74 17.69
CA LYS A 198 2.51 -19.22 16.34
C LYS A 198 1.77 -17.89 16.33
N SER A 199 2.51 -16.82 16.02
CA SER A 199 1.95 -15.47 15.90
C SER A 199 1.51 -15.10 14.47
N THR A 200 2.00 -15.80 13.45
CA THR A 200 1.70 -15.51 12.04
C THR A 200 1.55 -16.76 11.19
N LYS A 201 0.74 -16.66 10.13
CA LYS A 201 0.57 -17.69 9.10
C LYS A 201 0.38 -17.05 7.74
N THR A 202 1.22 -17.41 6.77
CA THR A 202 1.03 -17.00 5.37
C THR A 202 -0.22 -17.65 4.78
N VAL A 203 -1.14 -16.82 4.32
CA VAL A 203 -2.40 -17.17 3.64
C VAL A 203 -2.21 -17.15 2.12
N LEU A 204 -1.48 -16.16 1.61
CA LEU A 204 -1.19 -16.02 0.18
C LEU A 204 0.30 -15.76 -0.02
N ARG A 205 0.94 -16.50 -0.94
CA ARG A 205 2.38 -16.40 -1.18
C ARG A 205 2.77 -15.17 -2.00
N TYR A 206 1.88 -14.71 -2.86
CA TYR A 206 2.09 -13.51 -3.67
C TYR A 206 0.73 -12.94 -4.06
N MET A 207 0.61 -11.62 -3.98
CA MET A 207 -0.57 -10.91 -4.45
C MET A 207 -0.69 -11.05 -5.97
N GLN A 208 -1.90 -11.40 -6.44
CA GLN A 208 -2.24 -11.42 -7.85
C GLN A 208 -3.31 -10.37 -8.12
N GLY A 209 -3.05 -9.49 -9.09
CA GLY A 209 -3.95 -8.38 -9.44
C GLY A 209 -4.02 -7.30 -8.37
N ASP A 210 -5.09 -6.50 -8.44
CA ASP A 210 -5.26 -5.29 -7.65
C ASP A 210 -5.86 -5.54 -6.26
N LEU A 211 -5.56 -4.63 -5.33
CA LEU A 211 -6.17 -4.61 -4.01
C LEU A 211 -7.67 -4.31 -4.15
N LYS A 212 -8.50 -5.12 -3.52
CA LYS A 212 -9.93 -4.82 -3.41
C LYS A 212 -10.10 -3.77 -2.32
N TYR A 213 -10.17 -2.48 -2.66
CA TYR A 213 -10.24 -1.40 -1.67
C TYR A 213 -11.36 -1.57 -0.63
N ARG A 214 -12.47 -2.23 -1.01
CA ARG A 214 -13.56 -2.61 -0.11
C ARG A 214 -13.23 -3.58 1.01
N THR A 215 -12.08 -4.23 0.95
CA THR A 215 -11.63 -5.14 2.00
C THR A 215 -10.72 -4.46 3.00
N ILE A 216 -10.37 -3.17 2.83
CA ILE A 216 -9.52 -2.47 3.79
C ILE A 216 -10.31 -2.28 5.08
N LYS A 217 -9.71 -2.70 6.20
CA LYS A 217 -10.28 -2.54 7.54
C LYS A 217 -10.01 -1.13 8.09
N THR A 218 -8.75 -0.83 8.34
CA THR A 218 -8.32 0.41 9.02
C THR A 218 -7.54 1.33 8.09
N GLY A 219 -6.53 0.81 7.39
CA GLY A 219 -5.67 1.61 6.53
C GLY A 219 -4.31 0.98 6.26
N PHE A 220 -3.41 1.81 5.77
CA PHE A 220 -2.07 1.41 5.35
C PHE A 220 -1.05 1.73 6.43
N PHE A 221 -0.09 0.82 6.58
CA PHE A 221 1.00 0.92 7.52
C PHE A 221 2.32 0.81 6.77
N ILE A 222 3.27 1.64 7.17
CA ILE A 222 4.65 1.60 6.69
C ILE A 222 5.58 1.83 7.88
N GLY A 223 6.49 0.90 8.11
CA GLY A 223 7.26 0.93 9.36
C GLY A 223 8.58 0.20 9.31
N GLU A 224 9.45 0.58 10.23
CA GLU A 224 10.76 0.01 10.51
C GLU A 224 11.00 0.03 12.03
N LYS A 225 11.39 -1.12 12.59
CA LYS A 225 11.62 -1.31 14.03
C LYS A 225 10.42 -0.89 14.86
N ASP A 226 10.58 0.12 15.71
CA ASP A 226 9.60 0.69 16.63
C ASP A 226 8.82 1.87 16.04
N ARG A 227 9.16 2.30 14.82
CA ARG A 227 8.57 3.48 14.17
C ARG A 227 7.69 3.07 13.00
N PHE A 228 6.57 3.74 12.84
CA PHE A 228 5.70 3.57 11.69
C PHE A 228 4.92 4.83 11.39
N LEU A 229 4.39 4.89 10.17
CA LEU A 229 3.35 5.83 9.76
C LEU A 229 2.10 5.03 9.45
N TYR A 230 0.96 5.61 9.83
CA TYR A 230 -0.35 5.09 9.50
C TYR A 230 -1.08 6.08 8.59
N TYR A 231 -1.77 5.53 7.59
CA TYR A 231 -2.58 6.27 6.62
C TYR A 231 -3.99 5.70 6.67
N GLN A 232 -4.85 6.38 7.43
CA GLN A 232 -6.23 5.97 7.63
C GLN A 232 -6.97 5.90 6.30
N PHE A 233 -7.66 4.80 6.08
CA PHE A 233 -8.57 4.66 4.95
C PHE A 233 -9.92 5.32 5.29
N PRO A 234 -10.57 6.04 4.36
CA PRO A 234 -11.81 6.73 4.68
C PRO A 234 -12.92 5.76 5.08
N THR A 235 -13.78 6.21 5.99
CA THR A 235 -14.95 5.43 6.41
C THR A 235 -15.92 5.23 5.24
N ILE A 236 -16.81 4.23 5.33
CA ILE A 236 -17.84 3.99 4.30
C ILE A 236 -18.68 5.24 4.05
N ASN A 237 -19.08 5.97 5.09
CA ASN A 237 -19.83 7.22 4.95
C ASN A 237 -19.05 8.29 4.15
N GLU A 238 -17.74 8.41 4.36
CA GLU A 238 -16.90 9.33 3.58
C GLU A 238 -16.69 8.84 2.15
N LEU A 239 -16.55 7.53 1.93
CA LEU A 239 -16.42 6.91 0.62
C LEU A 239 -17.69 7.11 -0.22
N GLU A 240 -18.87 6.96 0.39
CA GLU A 240 -20.16 7.15 -0.28
C GLU A 240 -20.56 8.62 -0.42
N GLY A 241 -19.98 9.51 0.39
CA GLY A 241 -20.19 10.95 0.32
C GLY A 241 -19.05 11.68 -0.39
N LYS A 242 -18.06 12.13 0.39
CA LYS A 242 -16.95 12.99 -0.05
C LYS A 242 -16.14 12.38 -1.19
N TYR A 243 -15.92 11.07 -1.17
CA TYR A 243 -15.07 10.36 -2.14
C TYR A 243 -15.89 9.52 -3.13
N TYR A 244 -17.18 9.82 -3.32
CA TYR A 244 -18.12 9.02 -4.10
C TYR A 244 -17.61 8.63 -5.49
N THR A 245 -17.05 9.57 -6.26
CA THR A 245 -16.55 9.27 -7.61
C THR A 245 -15.38 8.29 -7.60
N TRP A 246 -14.46 8.44 -6.65
CA TRP A 246 -13.36 7.50 -6.50
C TRP A 246 -13.89 6.14 -6.04
N TRP A 247 -14.83 6.12 -5.10
CA TRP A 247 -15.38 4.88 -4.55
C TRP A 247 -16.14 4.05 -5.58
N ARG A 248 -16.96 4.68 -6.43
CA ARG A 248 -17.65 4.01 -7.53
C ARG A 248 -16.69 3.37 -8.51
N SER A 249 -15.59 4.06 -8.81
CA SER A 249 -14.52 3.49 -9.63
C SER A 249 -13.82 2.33 -8.91
N ALA A 250 -13.44 2.50 -7.64
CA ALA A 250 -12.77 1.48 -6.84
C ALA A 250 -13.57 0.16 -6.68
N LEU A 251 -14.90 0.22 -6.81
CA LEU A 251 -15.79 -0.94 -6.79
C LEU A 251 -15.98 -1.62 -8.15
N THR A 252 -15.57 -0.98 -9.24
CA THR A 252 -15.73 -1.47 -10.61
C THR A 252 -14.37 -1.89 -11.15
N GLN A 253 -14.25 -3.10 -11.70
CA GLN A 253 -13.05 -3.43 -12.49
C GLN A 253 -13.29 -3.04 -13.94
N HIS A 254 -12.41 -2.19 -14.48
CA HIS A 254 -12.42 -1.80 -15.87
C HIS A 254 -11.55 -2.81 -16.64
N PHE A 255 -12.18 -3.59 -17.54
CA PHE A 255 -11.52 -4.58 -18.38
C PHE A 255 -11.17 -4.01 -19.75
#